data_AF-A0A7T8HGQ0-F1
#
_entry.id   AF-A0A7T8HGQ0-F1
#
_cell.length_a   1.000
_cell.length_b   1.000
_cell.length_c   1.000
_cell.angle_alpha   90.00
_cell.angle_beta   90.00
_cell.angle_gamma   90.00
#
_symmetry.space_group_name_H-M   'P 1'
#
loop_
_entity.id
_entity.type
_entity.pdbx_description
1 polymer ?
#
loop_
_entity_poly.entity_id
_entity_poly.type
_entity_poly.pdbx_seq_one_letter_code
_entity_poly.pdbx_strand_id
1 'polypeptide(L)' 'MEILCWSTLFLAAFINTCNAHVNLNFPKGRPLNLDFLDSVRTPGPCGMPKGEPLSVFEAGTRLNVSWHLNYPHQ' A
#
# COMPACT_ATOMS: atom_id res chain seq x y z
N MET A 1 14.84 -24.00 25.37
CA MET A 1 15.38 -23.75 24.02
C MET A 1 14.33 -23.98 22.94
N GLU A 2 13.51 -25.04 23.03
CA GLU A 2 12.44 -25.33 22.05
C GLU A 2 11.28 -24.32 22.04
N ILE A 3 10.83 -23.86 23.22
CA ILE A 3 9.74 -22.88 23.33
C ILE A 3 10.08 -21.55 22.65
N LEU A 4 11.36 -21.16 22.69
CA LEU A 4 11.84 -19.93 22.04
C LEU A 4 11.71 -20.02 20.51
N CYS A 5 11.99 -21.19 19.94
CA CYS A 5 11.94 -21.47 18.50
C CYS A 5 10.50 -21.40 17.96
N TRP A 6 9.55 -21.97 18.71
CA TRP A 6 8.13 -21.96 18.33
C TRP A 6 7.56 -20.54 18.38
N SER A 7 7.90 -19.78 19.41
CA SER A 7 7.51 -18.37 19.52
C SER A 7 8.07 -17.52 18.38
N THR A 8 9.31 -17.75 17.95
CA THR A 8 9.90 -17.02 16.81
C THR A 8 9.26 -17.39 15.47
N LEU A 9 8.95 -18.66 15.25
CA LEU A 9 8.27 -19.13 14.03
C LEU A 9 6.85 -18.57 13.94
N PHE A 10 6.14 -18.52 15.08
CA PHE A 10 4.80 -17.97 15.16
C PHE A 10 4.79 -16.47 14.84
N LEU A 11 5.79 -15.71 15.32
CA LEU A 11 5.92 -14.28 15.02
C LEU A 11 6.21 -14.02 13.54
N ALA A 12 7.05 -14.85 12.91
CA ALA A 12 7.42 -14.71 11.50
C ALA A 12 6.23 -14.90 10.54
N ALA A 13 5.23 -15.70 10.93
CA ALA A 13 4.01 -15.92 10.15
C ALA A 13 3.12 -14.66 10.00
N PHE A 14 3.32 -13.64 10.83
CA PHE A 14 2.59 -12.37 10.77
C PHE A 14 3.36 -11.25 10.04
N ILE A 15 4.52 -11.56 9.45
CA ILE A 15 5.23 -10.61 8.60
C ILE A 15 4.46 -10.48 7.28
N ASN A 16 3.72 -9.38 7.13
CA ASN A 16 3.07 -9.04 5.86
C ASN A 16 4.14 -8.80 4.79
N THR A 17 4.23 -9.70 3.81
CA THR A 17 5.08 -9.53 2.63
C THR A 17 4.33 -8.68 1.61
N CYS A 18 4.80 -7.46 1.32
CA CYS A 18 4.31 -6.71 0.16
C CYS A 18 4.97 -7.27 -1.11
N ASN A 19 4.16 -7.62 -2.12
CA ASN A 19 4.68 -8.21 -3.36
C ASN A 19 5.14 -7.15 -4.38
N ALA A 20 4.64 -5.91 -4.31
CA ALA A 20 5.06 -4.83 -5.19
C ALA A 20 4.78 -3.43 -4.63
N HIS A 21 5.60 -2.45 -5.02
CA HIS A 21 5.40 -1.03 -4.73
C HIS A 21 4.85 -0.31 -5.97
N VAL A 22 3.56 -0.03 -5.98
CA VAL A 22 2.89 0.70 -7.08
C VAL A 22 2.43 2.07 -6.63
N ASN A 23 2.45 3.04 -7.55
CA ASN A 23 1.89 4.36 -7.35
C ASN A 23 0.75 4.62 -8.35
N LEU A 24 -0.40 5.08 -7.87
CA LEU A 24 -1.55 5.40 -8.73
C LEU A 24 -1.29 6.71 -9.48
N ASN A 25 -1.33 6.65 -10.81
CA ASN A 25 -1.31 7.84 -11.67
C ASN A 25 -2.72 8.40 -11.85
N PHE A 26 -3.70 7.53 -12.08
CA PHE A 26 -5.11 7.90 -12.20
C PHE A 26 -6.05 6.80 -11.67
N PRO A 27 -7.08 7.14 -10.86
CA PRO A 27 -7.28 8.43 -10.21
C PRO A 27 -6.15 8.78 -9.25
N LYS A 28 -5.99 10.07 -8.96
CA LYS A 28 -4.96 10.54 -8.05
C LYS A 28 -5.24 9.96 -6.65
N GLY A 29 -4.35 9.08 -6.18
CA GLY A 29 -4.55 8.36 -4.92
C GLY A 29 -4.24 9.21 -3.69
N ARG A 30 -2.99 9.68 -3.58
CA ARG A 30 -2.50 10.49 -2.44
C ARG A 30 -2.20 11.93 -2.88
N PRO A 31 -2.41 12.94 -2.01
CA PRO A 31 -2.07 14.32 -2.33
C PRO A 31 -0.55 14.52 -2.48
N LEU A 32 0.26 13.84 -1.65
CA LEU A 32 1.71 13.86 -1.72
C LEU A 32 2.24 12.58 -2.33
N ASN A 33 3.22 12.72 -3.23
CA ASN A 33 3.91 11.61 -3.87
C ASN A 33 5.09 11.14 -3.00
N LEU A 34 4.79 10.43 -1.92
CA LEU A 34 5.80 9.85 -1.03
C LEU A 34 6.05 8.39 -1.44
N ASP A 35 7.27 8.11 -1.88
CA ASP A 35 7.67 6.77 -2.37
C ASP A 35 7.79 5.73 -1.24
N PHE A 36 8.06 6.17 0.00
CA PHE A 36 8.28 5.30 1.15
C PHE A 36 7.35 5.66 2.29
N LEU A 37 6.32 4.83 2.49
CA LEU A 37 5.52 4.84 3.70
C LEU A 37 5.83 3.55 4.47
N ASP A 38 6.28 3.67 5.70
CA ASP A 38 6.52 2.52 6.57
C ASP A 38 5.27 2.19 7.39
N SER A 39 5.01 0.90 7.63
CA SER A 39 3.82 0.45 8.38
C SER A 39 3.85 0.82 9.87
N VAL A 40 4.97 1.33 10.40
CA VAL A 40 5.11 1.71 11.82
C VAL A 40 4.58 3.12 12.06
N ARG A 41 4.89 4.06 11.16
CA ARG A 41 4.56 5.49 11.27
C ARG A 41 3.34 5.87 10.47
N THR A 42 2.97 5.08 9.47
CA THR A 42 1.89 5.42 8.54
C THR A 42 0.72 4.44 8.71
N PRO A 43 -0.41 4.89 9.31
CA PRO A 43 -1.55 4.01 9.52
C PRO A 43 -2.24 3.69 8.19
N GLY A 44 -2.58 2.41 7.99
CA GLY A 44 -3.34 1.96 6.83
C GLY A 44 -4.75 2.59 6.77
N PRO A 45 -5.46 2.45 5.62
CA PRO A 45 -5.04 1.70 4.44
C PRO A 45 -4.08 2.47 3.51
N CYS A 46 -4.09 3.81 3.53
CA CYS A 46 -3.35 4.63 2.57
C CYS A 46 -2.08 5.29 3.17
N GLY A 47 -1.87 5.21 4.48
CA GLY A 47 -0.70 5.80 5.15
C GLY A 47 -0.65 7.33 5.08
N MET A 48 -1.78 7.99 4.82
CA MET A 48 -1.90 9.45 4.72
C MET A 48 -3.31 9.91 5.12
N PRO A 49 -3.47 11.11 5.70
CA PRO A 49 -4.78 11.72 5.89
C PRO A 49 -5.54 11.87 4.57
N LYS A 50 -6.87 11.86 4.65
CA LYS A 50 -7.73 12.15 3.50
C LYS A 50 -7.39 13.54 2.95
N GLY A 51 -7.19 13.62 1.64
CA GLY A 51 -6.81 14.86 0.96
C GLY A 51 -7.63 15.12 -0.30
N GLU A 52 -7.50 16.33 -0.82
CA GLU A 52 -8.13 16.81 -2.05
C GLU A 52 -7.08 16.94 -3.17
N PRO A 53 -7.47 16.89 -4.46
CA PRO A 53 -8.84 16.77 -4.97
C PRO A 53 -9.36 15.32 -5.05
N LEU A 54 -10.64 15.11 -4.73
CA LEU A 54 -11.34 13.86 -4.98
C LEU A 54 -11.69 13.70 -6.47
N SER A 55 -11.52 12.49 -6.99
CA SER A 55 -12.01 12.13 -8.34
C SER A 55 -13.49 11.73 -8.26
N VAL A 56 -14.34 12.38 -9.04
CA VAL A 56 -15.79 12.10 -9.12
C VAL A 56 -16.07 11.31 -10.39
N PHE A 57 -16.86 10.24 -10.28
CA PHE A 57 -17.19 9.35 -11.37
C PHE A 57 -18.69 9.11 -11.47
N GLU A 58 -19.18 9.00 -12.70
CA GLU A 58 -20.57 8.61 -12.95
C GLU A 58 -20.74 7.09 -12.78
N ALA A 59 -21.77 6.70 -12.04
CA ALA A 59 -22.05 5.30 -11.77
C ALA A 59 -22.34 4.53 -13.06
N GLY A 60 -21.78 3.32 -13.19
CA GLY A 60 -21.95 2.47 -14.37
C GLY A 60 -20.99 2.76 -15.52
N THR A 61 -20.16 3.80 -15.41
CA THR A 61 -19.11 4.08 -16.40
C THR A 61 -17.89 3.18 -16.22
N ARG A 62 -17.15 2.95 -17.32
CA ARG A 62 -15.86 2.24 -17.27
C ARG A 62 -14.75 3.21 -16.90
N LEU A 63 -13.95 2.85 -15.91
CA LEU A 63 -12.82 3.65 -15.45
C LEU A 63 -11.50 3.03 -15.91
N ASN A 64 -10.69 3.83 -16.62
CA ASN A 64 -9.33 3.46 -16.97
C ASN A 64 -8.39 3.83 -15.83
N VAL A 65 -8.09 2.86 -14.97
CA VAL A 65 -7.16 3.03 -13.86
C VAL A 65 -5.73 2.83 -14.37
N SER A 66 -4.81 3.73 -14.01
CA SER A 66 -3.41 3.62 -14.36
C SER A 66 -2.51 3.79 -13.14
N TRP A 67 -1.42 3.02 -13.12
CA TRP A 67 -0.41 3.03 -12.08
C TRP A 67 0.99 2.94 -12.70
N HIS A 68 1.97 3.37 -11.93
CA HIS A 68 3.39 3.24 -12.24
C HIS A 68 4.05 2.30 -11.24
N LEU A 69 4.92 1.43 -11.75
CA LEU A 69 5.71 0.49 -10.97
C LEU A 69 7.17 0.92 -11.10
N ASN A 70 7.70 1.61 -10.08
CA ASN A 70 9.08 2.12 -10.11
C ASN A 70 10.10 0.96 -10.15
N TYR A 71 9.83 -0.12 -9.40
CA TYR A 71 10.68 -1.30 -9.33
C TYR A 71 9.82 -2.57 -9.35
N PRO A 72 9.85 -3.36 -10.44
CA PRO A 72 9.19 -4.66 -10.46
C PRO A 72 9.95 -5.62 -9.55
N HIS A 73 9.30 -6.04 -8.47
CA HIS A 73 9.80 -7.15 -7.66
C HIS A 73 9.45 -8.46 -8.39
N GLN A 74 10.45 -9.32 -8.58
CA GLN A 74 10.31 -10.65 -9.20
C GLN A 74 10.11 -11.74 -8.14
#